data_AF-A0A7S0XKB8-F1
#
_entry.id   AF-A0A7S0XKB8-F1
#
_cell.length_a   1.000
_cell.length_b   1.000
_cell.length_c   1.000
_cell.angle_alpha   90.00
_cell.angle_beta   90.00
_cell.angle_gamma   90.00
#
_symmetry.space_group_name_H-M   'P 1'
#
loop_
_entity.id
_entity.type
_entity.pdbx_description
1 polymer ?
#
loop_
_entity_poly.entity_id
_entity_poly.type
_entity_poly.pdbx_seq_one_letter_code
_entity_poly.pdbx_strand_id
1 'polypeptide(L)'
;VRNKIHPTNIIAGYRLAMRESVKYIENKLATSVDALGVDALLQCAKTSMSSKIIGAEEEFFGKLVVDACMSIKTYNDMGDVKYPIKAINILKAHGKSLKESTVVKGYALNLGRAAEGMPKRVTNAKIACIDFNLQKTKMLMGIQVLVN
;
A
#
# COMPACT_ATOMS: atom_id res chain seq x y z
N VAL A 1 -1.82 27.48 33.62
CA VAL A 1 -1.78 28.98 33.60
C VAL A 1 -2.94 29.60 34.37
N ARG A 2 -4.23 29.35 34.04
CA ARG A 2 -5.38 29.84 34.86
C ARG A 2 -5.34 29.42 36.33
N ASN A 3 -4.85 28.21 36.63
CA ASN A 3 -4.74 27.68 38.00
C ASN A 3 -3.37 27.95 38.66
N LYS A 4 -2.59 28.96 38.20
CA LYS A 4 -1.26 29.33 38.72
C LYS A 4 -0.17 28.24 38.71
N ILE A 5 -0.42 27.08 38.10
CA ILE A 5 0.62 26.05 37.89
C ILE A 5 1.53 26.48 36.73
N HIS A 6 2.84 26.39 36.96
CA HIS A 6 3.86 26.65 35.95
C HIS A 6 3.76 25.64 34.80
N PRO A 7 3.74 26.07 33.52
CA PRO A 7 3.59 25.18 32.37
C PRO A 7 4.58 24.01 32.34
N THR A 8 5.82 24.22 32.79
CA THR A 8 6.84 23.16 32.87
C THR A 8 6.40 21.97 33.73
N ASN A 9 5.68 22.21 34.83
CA ASN A 9 5.20 21.14 35.70
C ASN A 9 4.07 20.35 35.04
N ILE A 10 3.23 21.02 34.26
CA ILE A 10 2.17 20.37 33.47
C ILE A 10 2.80 19.48 32.39
N ILE A 11 3.81 19.97 31.69
CA ILE A 11 4.54 19.20 30.67
C ILE A 11 5.23 17.97 31.31
N ALA A 12 5.87 18.16 32.46
CA ALA A 12 6.51 17.07 33.20
C ALA A 12 5.48 16.01 33.64
N GLY A 13 4.32 16.43 34.16
CA GLY A 13 3.22 15.56 34.53
C GLY A 13 2.67 14.75 33.34
N TYR A 14 2.43 15.40 32.19
CA TYR A 14 1.97 14.69 30.99
C TYR A 14 2.99 13.70 30.44
N ARG A 15 4.30 14.03 30.48
CA ARG A 15 5.35 13.09 30.08
C ARG A 15 5.39 11.86 30.98
N LEU A 16 5.22 12.03 32.29
CA LEU A 16 5.16 10.91 33.22
C LEU A 16 3.91 10.05 32.98
N ALA A 17 2.75 10.67 32.86
CA ALA A 17 1.48 9.99 32.57
C ALA A 17 1.53 9.22 31.24
N MET A 18 2.14 9.81 30.20
CA MET A 18 2.33 9.16 28.90
C MET A 18 3.13 7.87 29.04
N ARG A 19 4.25 7.88 29.76
CA ARG A 19 5.10 6.69 29.92
C ARG A 19 4.36 5.56 30.65
N GLU A 20 3.67 5.87 31.74
CA GLU A 20 2.91 4.86 32.48
C GLU A 20 1.73 4.33 31.67
N SER A 21 1.10 5.18 30.84
CA SER A 21 0.04 4.78 29.92
C SER A 21 0.56 3.84 28.82
N VAL A 22 1.74 4.11 28.24
CA VAL A 22 2.37 3.21 27.25
C VAL A 22 2.68 1.85 27.89
N LYS A 23 3.28 1.82 29.08
CA LYS A 23 3.53 0.58 29.82
C LYS A 23 2.23 -0.20 30.09
N TYR A 24 1.16 0.49 30.44
CA TYR A 24 -0.13 -0.15 30.68
C TYR A 24 -0.69 -0.80 29.41
N ILE A 25 -0.59 -0.12 28.27
CA ILE A 25 -1.03 -0.63 26.98
C ILE A 25 -0.23 -1.88 26.60
N GLU A 26 1.09 -1.84 26.71
CA GLU A 26 1.97 -2.98 26.41
C GLU A 26 1.65 -4.20 27.29
N ASN A 27 1.42 -3.99 28.59
CA ASN A 27 1.24 -5.11 29.54
C ASN A 27 -0.17 -5.71 29.52
N LYS A 28 -1.21 -4.93 29.23
CA LYS A 28 -2.61 -5.36 29.40
C LYS A 28 -3.44 -5.43 28.13
N LEU A 29 -3.06 -4.71 27.08
CA LEU A 29 -3.87 -4.56 25.87
C LEU A 29 -3.20 -5.17 24.64
N ALA A 30 -1.88 -5.38 24.67
CA ALA A 30 -1.16 -6.01 23.57
C ALA A 30 -1.30 -7.54 23.63
N THR A 31 -1.81 -8.11 22.54
CA THR A 31 -1.89 -9.57 22.35
C THR A 31 -0.90 -9.98 21.27
N SER A 32 -0.25 -11.13 21.44
CA SER A 32 0.66 -11.66 20.41
C SER A 32 -0.09 -11.96 19.12
N VAL A 33 0.46 -11.52 18.00
CA VAL A 33 -0.15 -11.60 16.66
C VAL A 33 -0.05 -13.02 16.08
N ASP A 34 0.86 -13.86 16.59
CA ASP A 34 1.05 -15.24 16.12
C ASP A 34 -0.17 -16.14 16.42
N ALA A 35 -0.98 -15.75 17.40
CA ALA A 35 -2.24 -16.41 17.74
C ALA A 35 -3.46 -15.81 16.99
N LEU A 36 -3.27 -14.69 16.28
CA LEU A 36 -4.35 -13.98 15.60
C LEU A 36 -4.43 -14.43 14.14
N GLY A 37 -5.48 -15.20 13.83
CA GLY A 37 -5.78 -15.61 12.47
C GLY A 37 -6.25 -14.46 11.58
N VAL A 38 -6.58 -14.81 10.33
CA VAL A 38 -7.07 -13.88 9.29
C VAL A 38 -8.30 -13.08 9.76
N ASP A 39 -9.13 -13.67 10.63
CA ASP A 39 -10.33 -13.01 11.16
C ASP A 39 -10.02 -11.76 11.96
N ALA A 40 -8.91 -11.76 12.72
CA ALA A 40 -8.53 -10.58 13.49
C ALA A 40 -8.09 -9.42 12.58
N LEU A 41 -7.38 -9.74 11.48
CA LEU A 41 -7.02 -8.76 10.46
C LEU A 41 -8.27 -8.19 9.78
N LEU A 42 -9.27 -9.03 9.53
CA LEU A 42 -10.55 -8.60 8.96
C LEU A 42 -11.29 -7.64 9.91
N GLN A 43 -11.33 -7.94 11.21
CA GLN A 43 -11.96 -7.04 12.18
C GLN A 43 -11.22 -5.70 12.29
N CYS A 44 -9.89 -5.70 12.35
CA CYS A 44 -9.10 -4.47 12.33
C CYS A 44 -9.34 -3.62 11.07
N ALA A 45 -9.47 -4.26 9.91
CA ALA A 45 -9.79 -3.59 8.66
C ALA A 45 -11.20 -2.97 8.70
N LYS A 46 -12.20 -3.72 9.16
CA LYS A 46 -13.58 -3.22 9.31
C LYS A 46 -13.66 -2.01 10.24
N THR A 47 -13.08 -2.11 11.45
CA THR A 47 -13.05 -0.99 12.40
C THR A 47 -12.42 0.25 11.77
N SER A 48 -11.32 0.07 11.02
CA SER A 48 -10.68 1.18 10.32
C SER A 48 -11.60 1.82 9.27
N MET A 49 -12.40 1.04 8.54
CA MET A 49 -13.25 1.52 7.45
C MET A 49 -14.60 2.09 7.90
N SER A 50 -15.09 1.69 9.07
CA SER A 50 -16.39 2.11 9.63
C SER A 50 -16.66 3.62 9.61
N SER A 51 -15.62 4.45 9.77
CA SER A 51 -15.72 5.92 9.79
C SER A 51 -15.66 6.58 8.42
N LYS A 52 -15.57 5.80 7.33
CA LYS A 52 -15.45 6.30 5.95
C LYS A 52 -16.70 5.96 5.14
N ILE A 53 -16.83 6.58 3.97
CA ILE A 53 -17.93 6.34 3.00
C ILE A 53 -18.04 4.84 2.63
N ILE A 54 -16.90 4.14 2.60
CA ILE A 54 -16.82 2.70 2.34
C ILE A 54 -17.30 1.81 3.51
N GLY A 55 -17.66 2.41 4.65
CA GLY A 55 -18.13 1.68 5.84
C GLY A 55 -19.42 0.88 5.60
N ALA A 56 -20.28 1.33 4.67
CA ALA A 56 -21.48 0.57 4.29
C ALA A 56 -21.17 -0.79 3.65
N GLU A 57 -19.96 -0.97 3.10
CA GLU A 57 -19.50 -2.19 2.43
C GLU A 57 -18.20 -2.73 3.07
N GLU A 58 -18.05 -2.54 4.39
CA GLU A 58 -16.83 -2.88 5.12
C GLU A 58 -16.45 -4.37 5.04
N GLU A 59 -17.42 -5.27 4.88
CA GLU A 59 -17.13 -6.71 4.77
C GLU A 59 -16.47 -7.06 3.43
N PHE A 60 -16.94 -6.44 2.35
CA PHE A 60 -16.42 -6.64 1.02
C PHE A 60 -15.01 -6.07 0.89
N PHE A 61 -14.84 -4.80 1.25
CA PHE A 61 -13.53 -4.14 1.22
C PHE A 61 -12.57 -4.72 2.26
N GLY A 62 -13.07 -5.24 3.39
CA GLY A 62 -12.27 -5.93 4.40
C GLY A 62 -11.55 -7.14 3.83
N LYS A 63 -12.29 -8.04 3.18
CA LYS A 63 -11.72 -9.23 2.53
C LYS A 63 -10.74 -8.82 1.43
N LEU A 64 -11.12 -7.84 0.61
CA LEU A 64 -10.30 -7.32 -0.49
C LEU A 64 -8.94 -6.79 0.00
N VAL A 65 -8.92 -5.98 1.07
CA VAL A 65 -7.69 -5.39 1.61
C VAL A 65 -6.81 -6.46 2.26
N VAL A 66 -7.40 -7.40 3.00
CA VAL A 66 -6.64 -8.49 3.63
C VAL A 66 -5.98 -9.37 2.56
N ASP A 67 -6.71 -9.75 1.51
CA ASP A 67 -6.16 -10.53 0.40
C ASP A 67 -5.02 -9.79 -0.31
N ALA A 68 -5.19 -8.48 -0.56
CA ALA A 68 -4.14 -7.66 -1.16
C ALA A 68 -2.89 -7.57 -0.28
N CYS A 69 -3.05 -7.36 1.03
CA CYS A 69 -1.93 -7.31 1.97
C CYS A 69 -1.20 -8.64 2.10
N MET A 70 -1.92 -9.77 2.11
CA MET A 70 -1.29 -11.09 2.17
C MET A 70 -0.49 -11.42 0.89
N SER A 71 -0.90 -10.88 -0.26
CA SER A 71 -0.21 -11.11 -1.54
C SER A 71 1.14 -10.41 -1.66
N ILE A 72 1.37 -9.32 -0.92
CA ILE A 72 2.61 -8.54 -0.96
C ILE A 72 3.63 -8.97 0.09
N LYS A 73 3.46 -10.13 0.73
CA LYS A 73 4.39 -10.63 1.73
C LYS A 73 5.78 -10.78 1.12
N THR A 74 6.73 -9.98 1.59
CA THR A 74 8.13 -10.06 1.19
C THR A 74 9.00 -10.45 2.38
N TYR A 75 10.08 -11.17 2.10
CA TYR A 75 11.11 -11.47 3.10
C TYR A 75 12.31 -10.58 2.80
N ASN A 76 12.81 -9.93 3.84
CA ASN A 76 14.11 -9.28 3.77
C ASN A 76 15.23 -10.34 3.72
N ASP A 77 16.44 -9.94 3.32
CA ASP A 77 17.62 -10.83 3.29
C ASP A 77 17.94 -11.47 4.66
N MET A 78 17.48 -10.84 5.75
CA MET A 78 17.62 -11.33 7.13
C MET A 78 16.47 -12.24 7.59
N GLY A 79 15.49 -12.54 6.73
CA GLY A 79 14.33 -13.38 7.05
C GLY A 79 13.13 -12.63 7.65
N ASP A 80 13.26 -11.34 7.92
CA ASP A 80 12.15 -10.52 8.44
C ASP A 80 11.00 -10.40 7.42
N VAL A 81 9.77 -10.60 7.88
CA VAL A 81 8.58 -10.42 7.08
C VAL A 81 8.25 -8.93 6.98
N LYS A 82 8.21 -8.39 5.76
CA LYS A 82 7.75 -7.02 5.49
C LYS A 82 6.63 -7.01 4.47
N TYR A 83 5.68 -6.10 4.71
CA TYR A 83 4.55 -5.83 3.83
C TYR A 83 4.69 -4.41 3.25
N PRO A 84 5.28 -4.25 2.06
CA PRO A 84 5.43 -2.94 1.42
C PRO A 84 4.07 -2.43 0.93
N ILE A 85 3.42 -1.54 1.70
CA ILE A 85 2.11 -0.96 1.34
C ILE A 85 2.14 -0.27 -0.03
N LYS A 86 3.27 0.35 -0.39
CA LYS A 86 3.46 1.02 -1.70
C LYS A 86 3.50 0.06 -2.89
N ALA A 87 3.66 -1.24 -2.66
CA ALA A 87 3.64 -2.23 -3.74
C ALA A 87 2.21 -2.50 -4.26
N ILE A 88 1.19 -2.16 -3.48
CA ILE A 88 -0.21 -2.29 -3.91
C ILE A 88 -0.55 -1.08 -4.79
N ASN A 89 -0.71 -1.33 -6.09
CA ASN A 89 -1.17 -0.29 -7.01
C ASN A 89 -2.71 -0.19 -6.98
N ILE A 90 -3.22 1.01 -6.71
CA ILE A 90 -4.67 1.27 -6.67
C ILE A 90 -5.07 1.99 -7.94
N LEU A 91 -5.74 1.27 -8.85
CA LEU A 91 -6.29 1.83 -10.07
C LEU A 91 -7.74 2.27 -9.84
N LYS A 92 -8.01 3.54 -10.12
CA LYS A 92 -9.36 4.12 -10.04
C LYS A 92 -9.91 4.25 -11.45
N ALA A 93 -10.85 3.38 -11.79
CA ALA A 93 -11.63 3.48 -13.02
C ALA A 93 -13.05 3.93 -12.66
N HIS A 94 -13.54 5.00 -13.29
CA HIS A 94 -14.91 5.45 -13.10
C HIS A 94 -15.88 4.56 -13.88
N GLY A 95 -16.89 4.02 -13.19
CA GLY A 95 -17.92 3.16 -13.76
C GLY A 95 -18.31 2.04 -12.80
N LYS A 96 -19.42 1.36 -13.09
CA LYS A 96 -19.97 0.23 -12.30
C LYS A 96 -20.24 0.59 -10.83
N SER A 97 -20.63 -0.41 -10.03
CA SER A 97 -20.83 -0.27 -8.59
C SER A 97 -19.54 -0.49 -7.79
N LEU A 98 -19.47 0.03 -6.57
CA LEU A 98 -18.33 -0.15 -5.65
C LEU A 98 -18.05 -1.64 -5.37
N LYS A 99 -19.11 -2.45 -5.27
CA LYS A 99 -19.05 -3.91 -5.08
C LYS A 99 -18.42 -4.68 -6.23
N GLU A 100 -18.22 -4.05 -7.39
CA GLU A 100 -17.55 -4.68 -8.53
C GLU A 100 -16.02 -4.47 -8.52
N SER A 101 -15.50 -3.81 -7.49
CA SER A 101 -14.04 -3.66 -7.30
C SER A 101 -13.41 -5.02 -7.04
N THR A 102 -12.33 -5.36 -7.74
CA THR A 102 -11.67 -6.67 -7.58
C THR A 102 -10.17 -6.50 -7.33
N VAL A 103 -9.60 -7.44 -6.58
CA VAL A 103 -8.15 -7.58 -6.47
C VAL A 103 -7.67 -8.51 -7.56
N VAL A 104 -6.79 -8.00 -8.41
CA VAL A 104 -6.11 -8.78 -9.43
C VAL A 104 -4.97 -9.54 -8.76
N LYS A 105 -4.90 -10.86 -8.98
CA LYS A 105 -3.78 -11.71 -8.53
C LYS A 105 -2.54 -11.46 -9.41
N GLY A 106 -1.95 -10.29 -9.26
CA GLY A 106 -0.84 -9.80 -10.06
C GLY A 106 -0.72 -8.29 -9.95
N TYR A 107 0.13 -7.70 -10.79
CA TYR A 107 0.31 -6.25 -10.83
C TYR A 107 -0.48 -5.64 -11.99
N ALA A 108 -1.24 -4.59 -11.71
CA ALA A 108 -1.99 -3.86 -12.72
C ALA A 108 -1.28 -2.55 -13.05
N LEU A 109 -1.12 -2.26 -14.35
CA LEU A 109 -0.53 -1.03 -14.86
C LEU A 109 -1.59 -0.24 -15.63
N ASN A 110 -1.69 1.07 -15.35
CA ASN A 110 -2.55 1.97 -16.13
C ASN A 110 -1.81 2.43 -17.39
N LEU A 111 -1.53 1.49 -18.28
CA LEU A 111 -0.83 1.75 -19.54
C LEU A 111 -1.70 1.29 -20.71
N GLY A 112 -1.79 2.15 -21.71
CA GLY A 112 -2.39 1.81 -22.99
C GLY A 112 -1.41 1.02 -23.87
N ARG A 113 -1.95 0.40 -24.92
CA ARG A 113 -1.14 -0.17 -25.99
C ARG A 113 -0.51 0.95 -26.81
N ALA A 114 0.72 0.75 -27.30
CA ALA A 114 1.39 1.75 -28.12
C ALA A 114 0.77 1.90 -29.52
N ALA A 115 0.27 0.80 -30.10
CA ALA A 115 -0.36 0.82 -31.42
C ALA A 115 -1.62 -0.05 -31.49
N GLU A 116 -2.58 0.34 -32.33
CA GLU A 116 -3.87 -0.35 -32.53
C GLU A 116 -3.75 -1.74 -33.17
N GLY A 117 -2.62 -2.05 -33.83
CA GLY A 117 -2.32 -3.39 -34.35
C GLY A 117 -1.82 -4.39 -33.30
N MET A 118 -1.43 -3.93 -32.10
CA MET A 118 -0.91 -4.82 -31.06
C MET A 118 -2.01 -5.73 -30.48
N PRO A 119 -1.69 -6.99 -30.11
CA PRO A 119 -2.68 -7.90 -29.54
C PRO A 119 -3.22 -7.40 -28.19
N LYS A 120 -4.53 -7.57 -27.96
CA LYS A 120 -5.20 -7.18 -26.70
C LYS A 120 -4.97 -8.17 -25.55
N ARG A 121 -4.72 -9.44 -25.87
CA ARG A 121 -4.52 -10.51 -24.90
C ARG A 121 -3.40 -11.41 -25.38
N VAL A 122 -2.43 -11.66 -24.49
CA VAL A 122 -1.32 -12.60 -24.73
C VAL A 122 -1.28 -13.56 -23.55
N THR A 123 -1.35 -14.86 -23.83
CA THR A 123 -1.22 -15.92 -22.82
C THR A 123 0.23 -16.39 -22.76
N ASN A 124 0.77 -16.62 -21.56
CA ASN A 124 2.17 -17.04 -21.34
C ASN A 124 3.21 -16.09 -21.98
N ALA A 125 3.04 -14.79 -21.77
CA ALA A 125 3.94 -13.77 -22.29
C ALA A 125 5.25 -13.70 -21.51
N LYS A 126 6.36 -13.48 -22.21
CA LYS A 126 7.62 -13.06 -21.59
C LYS A 126 7.61 -11.53 -21.46
N ILE A 127 7.83 -11.03 -20.25
CA ILE A 127 7.79 -9.59 -19.94
C ILE A 127 9.24 -9.08 -19.86
N ALA A 128 9.55 -8.03 -20.62
CA ALA A 128 10.82 -7.33 -20.55
C ALA A 128 10.61 -5.97 -19.86
N CYS A 129 11.27 -5.76 -18.72
CA CYS A 129 11.29 -4.47 -18.02
C CYS A 129 12.51 -3.68 -18.49
N ILE A 130 12.28 -2.62 -19.27
CA ILE A 130 13.33 -1.85 -19.94
C ILE A 130 13.25 -0.41 -19.47
N ASP A 131 14.39 0.18 -19.07
CA ASP A 131 14.51 1.57 -18.60
C ASP A 131 15.13 2.51 -19.67
N PHE A 132 15.04 2.14 -20.94
CA PHE A 132 15.50 2.96 -22.06
C PHE A 132 14.44 3.07 -23.16
N ASN A 133 14.48 4.19 -23.90
CA ASN A 133 13.51 4.49 -24.95
C ASN A 133 13.93 3.85 -26.30
N LEU A 134 12.95 3.30 -27.02
CA LEU A 134 13.13 2.80 -28.39
C LEU A 134 12.76 3.89 -29.41
N GLN A 135 13.66 4.86 -29.60
CA GLN A 135 13.46 5.97 -30.54
C GLN A 135 14.72 6.23 -31.37
N LYS A 136 14.56 6.94 -32.49
CA LYS A 136 15.72 7.45 -33.24
C LYS A 136 16.41 8.52 -32.40
N THR A 137 17.57 8.17 -31.84
CA THR A 137 18.36 9.08 -31.01
C THR A 137 19.09 10.09 -31.87
N LYS A 138 18.90 11.38 -31.59
CA LYS A 138 19.77 12.42 -32.16
C LYS A 138 21.14 12.32 -31.49
N MET A 139 22.20 12.45 -32.26
CA MET A 139 23.55 12.53 -31.71
C MET A 139 23.70 13.83 -30.90
N LEU A 140 24.67 13.84 -29.99
CA LEU A 140 25.07 15.04 -29.25
C LEU A 140 25.44 16.15 -30.24
N MET A 141 25.18 17.41 -29.88
CA MET A 141 25.48 18.55 -30.74
C MET A 141 26.97 18.53 -31.16
N GLY A 142 27.22 18.70 -32.45
CA GLY A 142 28.57 18.73 -33.03
C GLY A 142 29.03 17.42 -33.68
N ILE A 143 28.27 16.33 -33.57
CA ILE A 143 28.60 15.07 -34.26
C ILE A 143 27.88 15.00 -35.60
N GLN A 144 28.64 15.02 -36.69
CA GLN A 144 28.15 14.84 -38.06
C GLN A 144 28.71 13.51 -38.59
N VAL A 145 27.83 12.58 -38.96
CA VAL A 145 28.23 11.34 -39.62
C VAL A 145 28.07 11.53 -41.11
N LEU A 146 29.19 11.68 -41.81
CA LEU A 146 29.26 11.64 -43.27
C LEU A 146 29.32 10.17 -43.70
N VAL A 147 28.28 9.69 -44.37
CA VAL A 147 28.28 8.37 -44.99
C VAL A 147 28.63 8.57 -46.46
N ASN A 148 29.77 8.02 -46.89
CA ASN A 148 30.21 7.96 -48.30
C ASN A 148 29.45 6.89 -49.07
#